data_AF-A0AAU1BKD2-F1
#
_entry.id   AF-A0AAU1BKD2-F1
#
_cell.length_a   1.000
_cell.length_b   1.000
_cell.length_c   1.000
_cell.angle_alpha   90.00
_cell.angle_beta   90.00
_cell.angle_gamma   90.00
#
_symmetry.space_group_name_H-M   'P 1'
#
loop_
_entity.id
_entity.type
_entity.pdbx_description
1 polymer ?
#
loop_
_entity_poly.entity_id
_entity_poly.type
_entity_poly.pdbx_seq_one_letter_code
_entity_poly.pdbx_strand_id
1 'polypeptide(L)'
;MITIGVEEEYLLLDPVTGHPVPLSEEVRRAAGLEALAEDDEVQLELLQAQVEAATPVCGSLEEVAGHLLRLRHALGTASERAGCRLAATAAAPVAGTESVPVTDKRRYLELSRKGGHLVDGMLINGMHVHVGMPDREVGVAVLNRLRVWLPTLLAMSANSPFWEGNDTAFASWRTPSFSRWPVSGLPPRFEDLEDYEQRIAALVASATVADAGQLYWQARLSERYPTLEVRCMDVQLRADDAVMLAGIVRALAATAIREQKEAVPEPACPPELLQAAMWHAARHGLGTTLIDPGGRPRPAGDVLAQLAQHIAPVLAEHGDGRHVDPLLHRLLRQGTGADRQRHVLAEGGLPALIDFIIGETAST
;
A
#
# COMPACT_ATOMS: atom_id res chain seq x y z
N MET A 1 2.17 -22.27 -9.69
CA MET A 1 3.02 -21.07 -9.50
C MET A 1 2.12 -19.94 -9.07
N ILE A 2 2.44 -19.24 -7.98
CA ILE A 2 1.66 -18.11 -7.48
C ILE A 2 2.25 -16.83 -8.09
N THR A 3 1.46 -16.18 -8.94
CA THR A 3 1.84 -14.93 -9.61
C THR A 3 1.53 -13.72 -8.73
N ILE A 4 2.24 -12.62 -8.98
CA ILE A 4 2.09 -11.36 -8.25
C ILE A 4 2.10 -10.16 -9.20
N GLY A 5 1.38 -9.11 -8.81
CA GLY A 5 1.47 -7.78 -9.43
C GLY A 5 1.53 -6.72 -8.34
N VAL A 6 2.26 -5.63 -8.58
CA VAL A 6 2.43 -4.53 -7.63
C VAL A 6 1.97 -3.22 -8.26
N GLU A 7 1.15 -2.48 -7.53
CA GLU A 7 0.76 -1.11 -7.86
C GLU A 7 1.41 -0.17 -6.83
N GLU A 8 1.99 0.94 -7.29
CA GLU A 8 2.51 2.02 -6.44
C GLU A 8 1.94 3.37 -6.89
N GLU A 9 1.38 4.09 -5.93
CA GLU A 9 0.89 5.46 -6.10
C GLU A 9 1.98 6.45 -5.63
N TYR A 10 2.16 7.57 -6.33
CA TYR A 10 3.18 8.57 -6.04
C TYR A 10 2.62 9.99 -6.02
N LEU A 11 3.24 10.88 -5.25
CA LEU A 11 3.02 12.32 -5.38
C LEU A 11 3.94 12.93 -6.43
N LEU A 12 3.44 13.99 -7.06
CA LEU A 12 4.19 14.93 -7.85
C LEU A 12 4.43 16.20 -7.02
N LEU A 13 5.69 16.49 -6.72
CA LEU A 13 6.08 17.61 -5.87
C LEU A 13 6.83 18.68 -6.66
N ASP A 14 6.60 19.94 -6.29
CA ASP A 14 7.46 21.05 -6.69
C ASP A 14 8.87 20.84 -6.10
N PRO A 15 9.94 20.93 -6.90
CA PRO A 15 11.30 20.60 -6.47
C PRO A 15 11.90 21.58 -5.44
N VAL A 16 11.29 22.75 -5.25
CA VAL A 16 11.84 23.79 -4.34
C VAL A 16 11.03 23.85 -3.04
N THR A 17 9.71 23.84 -3.15
CA THR A 17 8.78 24.00 -2.02
C THR A 17 8.32 22.67 -1.44
N GLY A 18 8.42 21.59 -2.20
CA GLY A 18 7.87 20.28 -1.85
C GLY A 18 6.35 20.20 -1.93
N HIS A 19 5.66 21.26 -2.37
CA HIS A 19 4.20 21.27 -2.47
C HIS A 19 3.70 20.29 -3.55
N PRO A 20 2.58 19.60 -3.34
CA PRO A 20 1.94 18.82 -4.40
C PRO A 20 1.54 19.71 -5.59
N VAL A 21 1.87 19.28 -6.82
CA VAL A 21 1.60 20.04 -8.05
C VAL A 21 0.70 19.26 -9.02
N PRO A 22 -0.29 19.89 -9.66
CA PRO A 22 -1.29 19.21 -10.48
C PRO A 22 -0.79 18.91 -11.89
N LEU A 23 0.25 18.07 -12.02
CA LEU A 23 0.93 17.77 -13.28
C LEU A 23 0.80 16.30 -13.73
N SER A 24 -0.17 15.55 -13.17
CA SER A 24 -0.32 14.12 -13.45
C SER A 24 -0.51 13.79 -14.93
N GLU A 25 -1.22 14.63 -15.68
CA GLU A 25 -1.45 14.42 -17.12
C GLU A 25 -0.22 14.73 -17.97
N GLU A 26 0.54 15.76 -17.61
CA GLU A 26 1.82 16.11 -18.23
C GLU A 26 2.83 14.98 -18.02
N VAL A 27 2.93 14.47 -16.79
CA VAL A 27 3.81 13.35 -16.44
C VAL A 27 3.38 12.07 -17.15
N ARG A 28 2.10 11.71 -17.14
CA ARG A 28 1.60 10.52 -17.86
C ARG A 28 1.88 10.60 -19.36
N ARG A 29 1.64 11.76 -19.98
CA ARG A 29 1.95 11.97 -21.41
C ARG A 29 3.44 11.87 -21.68
N ALA A 30 4.29 12.39 -20.80
CA ALA A 30 5.74 12.30 -20.94
C ALA A 30 6.26 10.86 -20.75
N ALA A 31 5.66 10.08 -19.83
CA ALA A 31 6.01 8.68 -19.58
C ALA A 31 5.61 7.75 -20.74
N GLY A 32 4.40 7.92 -21.31
CA GLY A 32 3.92 7.13 -22.46
C GLY A 32 4.60 7.47 -23.79
N LEU A 33 5.45 8.50 -23.83
CA LEU A 33 6.32 8.82 -24.97
C LEU A 33 7.69 8.14 -24.88
N GLU A 34 8.01 7.47 -23.77
CA GLU A 34 9.25 6.71 -23.58
C GLU A 34 9.03 5.24 -23.88
N ALA A 35 9.99 4.60 -24.55
CA ALA A 35 9.95 3.18 -24.93
C ALA A 35 10.00 2.18 -23.75
N LEU A 36 9.68 2.63 -22.53
CA LEU A 36 9.91 1.92 -21.26
C LEU A 36 8.63 1.64 -20.44
N ALA A 37 7.49 2.25 -20.80
CA ALA A 37 6.20 1.99 -20.14
C ALA A 37 5.09 1.81 -21.19
N GLU A 38 4.23 0.81 -21.01
CA GLU A 38 3.02 0.65 -21.84
C GLU A 38 1.88 1.57 -21.36
N ASP A 39 0.95 1.95 -22.24
CA ASP A 39 -0.13 2.92 -21.95
C ASP A 39 -1.01 2.52 -20.73
N ASP A 40 -1.09 1.23 -20.42
CA ASP A 40 -1.88 0.68 -19.30
C ASP A 40 -1.07 0.57 -17.99
N GLU A 41 0.26 0.74 -18.03
CA GLU A 41 1.14 0.64 -16.86
C GLU A 41 1.18 1.93 -16.02
N VAL A 42 0.83 3.10 -16.60
CA VAL A 42 0.80 4.39 -15.89
C VAL A 42 -0.60 4.99 -15.92
N GLN A 43 -1.16 5.21 -14.74
CA GLN A 43 -2.52 5.70 -14.57
C GLN A 43 -2.56 7.02 -13.82
N LEU A 44 -3.64 7.76 -14.05
CA LEU A 44 -3.96 8.97 -13.28
C LEU A 44 -4.79 8.58 -12.07
N GLU A 45 -4.54 9.27 -10.97
CA GLU A 45 -5.28 9.10 -9.72
C GLU A 45 -6.35 10.17 -9.48
N LEU A 46 -7.05 10.07 -8.34
CA LEU A 46 -8.14 10.97 -7.95
C LEU A 46 -7.76 12.45 -8.05
N LEU A 47 -6.60 12.82 -7.49
CA LEU A 47 -6.09 14.20 -7.52
C LEU A 47 -4.98 14.34 -8.55
N GLN A 48 -4.93 15.48 -9.22
CA GLN A 48 -3.99 15.73 -10.33
C GLN A 48 -2.52 15.84 -9.89
N ALA A 49 -2.23 15.70 -8.60
CA ALA A 49 -0.87 15.62 -8.06
C ALA A 49 -0.40 14.18 -7.82
N GLN A 50 -1.13 13.19 -8.33
CA GLN A 50 -0.84 11.78 -8.13
C GLN A 50 -0.78 11.01 -9.45
N VAL A 51 0.13 10.05 -9.50
CA VAL A 51 0.25 9.07 -10.58
C VAL A 51 0.40 7.68 -9.97
N GLU A 52 -0.15 6.68 -10.65
CA GLU A 52 -0.03 5.27 -10.28
C GLU A 52 0.79 4.54 -11.34
N ALA A 53 1.66 3.62 -10.91
CA ALA A 53 2.29 2.65 -11.78
C ALA A 53 1.97 1.22 -11.34
N ALA A 54 1.71 0.34 -12.30
CA ALA A 54 1.42 -1.06 -12.07
C ALA A 54 2.39 -1.97 -12.84
N THR A 55 2.94 -2.98 -12.17
CA THR A 55 3.72 -4.03 -12.84
C THR A 55 2.80 -4.94 -13.67
N PRO A 56 3.32 -5.61 -14.71
CA PRO A 56 2.65 -6.76 -15.28
C PRO A 56 2.53 -7.90 -14.25
N VAL A 57 1.85 -8.98 -14.65
CA VAL A 57 1.81 -10.22 -13.87
C VAL A 57 3.19 -10.87 -13.86
N CYS A 58 3.82 -10.91 -12.69
CA CYS A 58 5.15 -11.47 -12.47
C CYS A 58 5.07 -12.88 -11.86
N GLY A 59 6.01 -13.76 -12.20
CA GLY A 59 6.22 -15.08 -11.61
C GLY A 59 7.28 -15.09 -10.50
N SER A 60 8.11 -14.06 -10.40
CA SER A 60 9.22 -13.95 -9.44
C SER A 60 9.39 -12.55 -8.85
N LEU A 61 10.11 -12.45 -7.72
CA LEU A 61 10.48 -11.16 -7.13
C LEU A 61 11.55 -10.43 -7.94
N GLU A 62 12.39 -11.14 -8.70
CA GLU A 62 13.30 -10.52 -9.67
C GLU A 62 12.56 -9.73 -10.73
N GLU A 63 11.48 -10.29 -11.28
CA GLU A 63 10.66 -9.62 -12.28
C GLU A 63 9.98 -8.39 -11.67
N VAL A 64 9.38 -8.52 -10.49
CA VAL A 64 8.79 -7.38 -9.77
C VAL A 64 9.83 -6.27 -9.55
N ALA A 65 11.02 -6.62 -9.07
CA ALA A 65 12.11 -5.67 -8.89
C ALA A 65 12.43 -4.96 -10.21
N GLY A 66 12.71 -5.71 -11.28
CA GLY A 66 13.04 -5.12 -12.59
C GLY A 66 11.95 -4.20 -13.12
N HIS A 67 10.68 -4.56 -12.96
CA HIS A 67 9.55 -3.72 -13.38
C HIS A 67 9.40 -2.45 -12.52
N LEU A 68 9.46 -2.56 -11.19
CA LEU A 68 9.36 -1.38 -10.32
C LEU A 68 10.50 -0.39 -10.57
N LEU A 69 11.73 -0.89 -10.75
CA LEU A 69 12.88 -0.05 -11.09
C LEU A 69 12.67 0.69 -12.41
N ARG A 70 12.24 -0.03 -13.45
CA ARG A 70 11.95 0.56 -14.76
C ARG A 70 10.86 1.63 -14.67
N LEU A 71 9.75 1.33 -14.00
CA LEU A 71 8.59 2.22 -13.88
C LEU A 71 8.91 3.47 -13.06
N ARG A 72 9.59 3.32 -11.91
CA ARG A 72 10.07 4.44 -11.10
C ARG A 72 11.03 5.33 -11.88
N HIS A 73 11.94 4.75 -12.65
CA HIS A 73 12.86 5.51 -13.49
C HIS A 73 12.14 6.30 -14.60
N ALA A 74 11.19 5.65 -15.30
CA ALA A 74 10.40 6.30 -16.34
C ALA A 74 9.55 7.45 -15.76
N LEU A 75 8.84 7.21 -14.67
CA LEU A 75 8.04 8.25 -13.98
C LEU A 75 8.91 9.37 -13.42
N GLY A 76 10.08 9.06 -12.86
CA GLY A 76 11.03 10.07 -12.37
C GLY A 76 11.51 10.98 -13.51
N THR A 77 11.94 10.39 -14.63
CA THR A 77 12.39 11.12 -15.82
C THR A 77 11.27 11.97 -16.42
N ALA A 78 10.05 11.41 -16.51
CA ALA A 78 8.87 12.14 -16.98
C ALA A 78 8.51 13.31 -16.06
N SER A 79 8.59 13.11 -14.74
CA SER A 79 8.35 14.15 -13.73
C SER A 79 9.34 15.31 -13.86
N GLU A 80 10.63 15.01 -14.03
CA GLU A 80 11.67 16.02 -14.22
C GLU A 80 11.43 16.86 -15.47
N ARG A 81 11.04 16.23 -16.59
CA ARG A 81 10.70 16.94 -17.84
C ARG A 81 9.46 17.81 -17.71
N ALA A 82 8.48 17.38 -16.91
CA ALA A 82 7.30 18.17 -16.61
C ALA A 82 7.57 19.31 -15.59
N GLY A 83 8.79 19.39 -15.03
CA GLY A 83 9.17 20.43 -14.07
C GLY A 83 8.85 20.11 -12.61
N CYS A 84 8.55 18.85 -12.28
CA CYS A 84 8.27 18.39 -10.91
C CYS A 84 9.20 17.24 -10.50
N ARG A 85 8.91 16.60 -9.36
CA ARG A 85 9.62 15.44 -8.84
C ARG A 85 8.64 14.36 -8.38
N LEU A 86 8.97 13.11 -8.68
CA LEU A 86 8.25 11.95 -8.18
C LEU A 86 8.63 11.72 -6.71
N ALA A 87 7.64 11.45 -5.86
CA ALA A 87 7.84 11.21 -4.44
C ALA A 87 7.04 10.01 -3.94
N ALA A 88 7.74 8.97 -3.50
CA ALA A 88 7.18 7.77 -2.90
C ALA A 88 6.94 7.98 -1.39
N THR A 89 6.02 8.90 -1.07
CA THR A 89 5.52 9.15 0.30
C THR A 89 4.02 8.92 0.35
N ALA A 90 3.57 8.21 1.39
CA ALA A 90 2.17 7.80 1.49
C ALA A 90 1.21 8.90 1.94
N ALA A 91 1.73 10.08 2.28
CA ALA A 91 0.94 11.28 2.50
C ALA A 91 1.77 12.53 2.14
N ALA A 92 1.10 13.59 1.69
CA ALA A 92 1.75 14.85 1.37
C ALA A 92 2.38 15.47 2.64
N PRO A 93 3.72 15.58 2.70
CA PRO A 93 4.40 16.06 3.90
C PRO A 93 4.15 17.56 4.13
N VAL A 94 3.83 18.32 3.08
CA VAL A 94 3.54 19.75 3.11
C VAL A 94 2.27 20.06 2.33
N ALA A 95 1.56 21.10 2.77
CA ALA A 95 0.36 21.60 2.11
C ALA A 95 0.73 22.57 0.98
N GLY A 96 0.00 22.49 -0.14
CA GLY A 96 -0.01 23.58 -1.11
C GLY A 96 -0.82 24.78 -0.57
N THR A 97 -0.68 25.94 -1.23
CA THR A 97 -1.50 27.13 -0.93
C THR A 97 -2.92 27.02 -1.47
N GLU A 98 -3.14 26.16 -2.47
CA GLU A 98 -4.42 25.91 -3.12
C GLU A 98 -4.75 24.42 -3.08
N SER A 99 -6.04 24.09 -3.17
CA SER A 99 -6.50 22.70 -3.28
C SER A 99 -6.05 22.10 -4.61
N VAL A 100 -5.52 20.87 -4.57
CA VAL A 100 -5.19 20.13 -5.78
C VAL A 100 -6.49 19.76 -6.52
N PRO A 101 -6.63 20.08 -7.81
CA PRO A 101 -7.83 19.73 -8.58
C PRO A 101 -8.03 18.21 -8.69
N VAL A 102 -9.30 17.82 -8.78
CA VAL A 102 -9.72 16.45 -9.08
C VAL A 102 -9.48 16.16 -10.56
N THR A 103 -8.99 14.96 -10.88
CA THR A 103 -8.79 14.50 -12.25
C THR A 103 -10.12 14.44 -13.00
N ASP A 104 -10.15 14.93 -14.26
CA ASP A 104 -11.36 15.03 -15.09
C ASP A 104 -11.80 13.67 -15.66
N LYS A 105 -12.13 12.73 -14.76
CA LYS A 105 -12.79 11.47 -15.07
C LYS A 105 -14.13 11.45 -14.33
N ARG A 106 -15.18 11.01 -15.02
CA ARG A 106 -16.55 10.94 -14.46
C ARG A 106 -16.59 10.29 -13.06
N ARG A 107 -15.92 9.15 -12.89
CA ARG A 107 -15.83 8.42 -11.61
C ARG A 107 -15.25 9.26 -10.48
N TYR A 108 -14.20 10.03 -10.74
CA TYR A 108 -13.54 10.87 -9.75
C TYR A 108 -14.36 12.12 -9.40
N LEU A 109 -15.01 12.73 -10.40
CA LEU A 109 -15.94 13.84 -10.16
C LEU A 109 -17.19 13.42 -9.37
N GLU A 110 -17.65 12.19 -9.55
CA GLU A 110 -18.73 11.61 -8.74
C GLU A 110 -18.27 11.29 -7.32
N LEU A 111 -17.07 10.69 -7.18
CA LEU A 111 -16.45 10.44 -5.87
C LEU A 111 -16.25 11.74 -5.10
N SER A 112 -15.81 12.81 -5.77
CA SER A 112 -15.60 14.11 -5.17
C SER A 112 -16.91 14.71 -4.64
N ARG A 113 -17.97 14.69 -5.46
CA ARG A 113 -19.30 15.17 -5.06
C ARG A 113 -19.88 14.40 -3.86
N LYS A 114 -19.66 13.09 -3.80
CA LYS A 114 -20.14 12.25 -2.69
C LYS A 114 -19.28 12.37 -1.42
N GLY A 115 -17.96 12.47 -1.58
CA GLY A 115 -17.00 12.51 -0.48
C GLY A 115 -16.90 13.86 0.23
N GLY A 116 -17.26 14.96 -0.43
CA GLY A 116 -17.13 16.31 0.14
C GLY A 116 -15.69 16.59 0.59
N HIS A 117 -15.52 17.15 1.79
CA HIS A 117 -14.19 17.46 2.35
C HIS A 117 -13.31 16.25 2.65
N LEU A 118 -13.81 15.01 2.54
CA LEU A 118 -12.93 13.84 2.63
C LEU A 118 -11.93 13.78 1.47
N VAL A 119 -12.27 14.39 0.33
CA VAL A 119 -11.42 14.45 -0.87
C VAL A 119 -10.14 15.24 -0.61
N ASP A 120 -10.21 16.29 0.21
CA ASP A 120 -9.06 17.12 0.57
C ASP A 120 -7.99 16.30 1.31
N GLY A 121 -8.41 15.22 1.99
CA GLY A 121 -7.55 14.26 2.65
C GLY A 121 -6.97 13.16 1.77
N MET A 122 -7.15 13.22 0.44
CA MET A 122 -6.81 12.14 -0.49
C MET A 122 -5.43 12.28 -1.15
N LEU A 123 -4.59 13.22 -0.72
CA LEU A 123 -3.16 13.27 -1.09
C LEU A 123 -2.35 12.19 -0.35
N ILE A 124 -2.84 10.95 -0.43
CA ILE A 124 -2.30 9.76 0.23
C ILE A 124 -2.08 8.66 -0.80
N ASN A 125 -1.03 7.88 -0.62
CA ASN A 125 -0.54 6.97 -1.65
C ASN A 125 -0.21 5.59 -1.08
N GLY A 126 -0.71 4.54 -1.72
CA GLY A 126 -0.54 3.17 -1.32
C GLY A 126 0.45 2.39 -2.15
N MET A 127 0.78 1.22 -1.61
CA MET A 127 1.28 0.08 -2.37
C MET A 127 0.22 -1.02 -2.32
N HIS A 128 -0.20 -1.52 -3.48
CA HIS A 128 -1.10 -2.66 -3.57
C HIS A 128 -0.37 -3.88 -4.11
N VAL A 129 -0.62 -5.05 -3.51
CA VAL A 129 -0.07 -6.32 -3.99
C VAL A 129 -1.20 -7.24 -4.37
N HIS A 130 -1.25 -7.59 -5.65
CA HIS A 130 -2.12 -8.61 -6.19
C HIS A 130 -1.43 -9.97 -6.13
N VAL A 131 -2.14 -10.99 -5.68
CA VAL A 131 -1.67 -12.38 -5.67
C VAL A 131 -2.68 -13.25 -6.42
N GLY A 132 -2.22 -13.96 -7.45
CA GLY A 132 -3.05 -14.86 -8.26
C GLY A 132 -3.68 -15.97 -7.41
N MET A 133 -5.00 -16.05 -7.41
CA MET A 133 -5.75 -17.07 -6.65
C MET A 133 -6.18 -18.22 -7.58
N PRO A 134 -6.20 -19.48 -7.09
CA PRO A 134 -6.69 -20.61 -7.89
C PRO A 134 -8.14 -20.44 -8.35
N ASP A 135 -8.99 -19.96 -7.44
CA ASP A 135 -10.40 -19.64 -7.63
C ASP A 135 -10.85 -18.65 -6.53
N ARG A 136 -12.12 -18.21 -6.60
CA ARG A 136 -12.63 -17.17 -5.70
C ARG A 136 -12.95 -17.72 -4.31
N GLU A 137 -13.35 -18.98 -4.21
CA GLU A 137 -13.61 -19.70 -2.96
C GLU A 137 -12.34 -19.80 -2.11
N VAL A 138 -11.24 -20.24 -2.72
CA VAL A 138 -9.90 -20.22 -2.10
C VAL A 138 -9.52 -18.78 -1.78
N GLY A 139 -9.80 -17.82 -2.66
CA GLY A 139 -9.57 -16.41 -2.40
C GLY A 139 -10.21 -15.91 -1.08
N VAL A 140 -11.48 -16.25 -0.82
CA VAL A 140 -12.16 -15.88 0.44
C VAL A 140 -11.51 -16.56 1.64
N ALA A 141 -11.16 -17.85 1.52
CA ALA A 141 -10.50 -18.59 2.60
C ALA A 141 -9.10 -18.02 2.94
N VAL A 142 -8.36 -17.58 1.91
CA VAL A 142 -7.06 -16.91 2.06
C VAL A 142 -7.24 -15.52 2.67
N LEU A 143 -8.23 -14.74 2.21
CA LEU A 143 -8.56 -13.44 2.78
C LEU A 143 -8.83 -13.56 4.29
N ASN A 144 -9.66 -14.51 4.71
CA ASN A 144 -9.97 -14.76 6.12
C ASN A 144 -8.72 -15.03 6.96
N ARG A 145 -7.76 -15.81 6.44
CA ARG A 145 -6.51 -16.18 7.12
C ARG A 145 -5.49 -15.06 7.15
N LEU A 146 -5.40 -14.27 6.07
CA LEU A 146 -4.41 -13.20 5.94
C LEU A 146 -4.76 -11.97 6.79
N ARG A 147 -6.05 -11.74 7.06
CA ARG A 147 -6.57 -10.57 7.80
C ARG A 147 -5.82 -10.24 9.09
N VAL A 148 -5.41 -11.25 9.85
CA VAL A 148 -4.68 -11.07 11.13
C VAL A 148 -3.26 -10.54 10.97
N TRP A 149 -2.70 -10.59 9.76
CA TRP A 149 -1.37 -10.09 9.42
C TRP A 149 -1.39 -8.68 8.81
N LEU A 150 -2.55 -8.16 8.42
CA LEU A 150 -2.68 -6.80 7.88
C LEU A 150 -2.12 -5.71 8.82
N PRO A 151 -2.32 -5.76 10.16
CA PRO A 151 -1.70 -4.81 11.07
C PRO A 151 -0.18 -4.84 11.02
N THR A 152 0.41 -6.03 10.92
CA THR A 152 1.86 -6.19 10.83
C THR A 152 2.40 -5.64 9.51
N LEU A 153 1.73 -5.91 8.39
CA LEU A 153 2.10 -5.35 7.08
C LEU A 153 2.02 -3.82 7.07
N LEU A 154 0.96 -3.24 7.65
CA LEU A 154 0.84 -1.80 7.81
C LEU A 154 1.97 -1.23 8.68
N ALA A 155 2.26 -1.86 9.81
CA ALA A 155 3.33 -1.40 10.70
C ALA A 155 4.71 -1.40 10.01
N MET A 156 4.99 -2.44 9.21
CA MET A 156 6.24 -2.59 8.45
C MET A 156 6.35 -1.55 7.33
N SER A 157 5.24 -1.26 6.64
CA SER A 157 5.21 -0.38 5.47
C SER A 157 5.07 1.11 5.81
N ALA A 158 4.79 1.46 7.07
CA ALA A 158 4.47 2.82 7.49
C ALA A 158 5.46 3.88 6.97
N ASN A 159 4.96 4.81 6.13
CA ASN A 159 5.74 5.80 5.39
C ASN A 159 4.96 7.11 5.18
N SER A 160 4.09 7.49 6.13
CA SER A 160 3.34 8.74 6.09
C SER A 160 3.25 9.42 7.46
N PRO A 161 4.37 9.86 8.06
CA PRO A 161 4.35 10.50 9.37
C PRO A 161 3.86 11.95 9.35
N PHE A 162 3.96 12.63 8.20
CA PHE A 162 3.67 14.06 8.06
C PHE A 162 2.39 14.32 7.26
N TRP A 163 1.70 15.40 7.62
CA TRP A 163 0.56 15.95 6.89
C TRP A 163 0.54 17.46 7.04
N GLU A 164 0.44 18.19 5.93
CA GLU A 164 0.32 19.65 5.92
C GLU A 164 1.41 20.37 6.75
N GLY A 165 2.65 19.89 6.66
CA GLY A 165 3.81 20.49 7.35
C GLY A 165 3.96 20.10 8.82
N ASN A 166 3.12 19.19 9.34
CA ASN A 166 3.12 18.80 10.75
C ASN A 166 3.37 17.29 10.91
N ASP A 167 4.10 16.90 11.96
CA ASP A 167 4.11 15.51 12.42
C ASP A 167 2.73 15.16 12.95
N THR A 168 2.08 14.19 12.33
CA THR A 168 0.73 13.73 12.69
C THR A 168 0.74 12.88 13.97
N ALA A 169 1.93 12.53 14.45
CA ALA A 169 2.21 11.48 15.41
C ALA A 169 1.81 10.08 14.95
N PHE A 170 1.26 9.86 13.74
CA PHE A 170 1.06 8.52 13.18
C PHE A 170 2.31 8.06 12.43
N ALA A 171 2.55 6.76 12.35
CA ALA A 171 3.56 6.21 11.45
C ALA A 171 2.99 6.10 10.01
N SER A 172 1.71 5.73 9.90
CA SER A 172 0.91 5.80 8.67
C SER A 172 -0.29 6.71 8.89
N TRP A 173 -0.22 7.96 8.42
CA TRP A 173 -1.35 8.89 8.38
C TRP A 173 -2.35 8.55 7.27
N ARG A 174 -1.89 7.83 6.22
CA ARG A 174 -2.76 7.30 5.15
C ARG A 174 -3.91 6.50 5.72
N THR A 175 -3.63 5.61 6.68
CA THR A 175 -4.64 4.72 7.27
C THR A 175 -5.81 5.46 7.93
N PRO A 176 -5.62 6.36 8.91
CA PRO A 176 -6.73 7.12 9.49
C PRO A 176 -7.38 8.05 8.46
N SER A 177 -6.63 8.60 7.50
CA SER A 177 -7.19 9.45 6.45
C SER A 177 -8.22 8.72 5.60
N PHE A 178 -7.91 7.48 5.18
CA PHE A 178 -8.77 6.63 4.39
C PHE A 178 -9.92 6.00 5.19
N SER A 179 -9.74 5.79 6.51
CA SER A 179 -10.74 5.16 7.40
C SER A 179 -12.05 5.96 7.58
N ARG A 180 -12.08 7.21 7.10
CA ARG A 180 -13.26 8.08 7.16
C ARG A 180 -14.29 7.78 6.06
N TRP A 181 -13.92 6.96 5.08
CA TRP A 181 -14.80 6.59 3.98
C TRP A 181 -15.79 5.48 4.39
N PRO A 182 -17.03 5.45 3.83
CA PRO A 182 -18.15 4.69 4.38
C PRO A 182 -17.98 3.17 4.53
N VAL A 183 -17.16 2.54 3.69
CA VAL A 183 -16.89 1.09 3.74
C VAL A 183 -15.37 0.89 3.66
N SER A 184 -14.69 1.20 4.75
CA SER A 184 -13.23 1.21 4.83
C SER A 184 -12.69 0.42 6.02
N GLY A 185 -11.39 0.13 6.01
CA GLY A 185 -10.71 -0.56 7.10
C GLY A 185 -10.60 -2.07 6.89
N LEU A 186 -10.65 -2.85 7.96
CA LEU A 186 -10.48 -4.29 7.80
C LEU A 186 -11.67 -4.90 7.05
N PRO A 187 -11.41 -5.84 6.12
CA PRO A 187 -12.49 -6.67 5.62
C PRO A 187 -13.08 -7.47 6.80
N PRO A 188 -14.36 -7.81 6.77
CA PRO A 188 -14.95 -8.71 7.76
C PRO A 188 -14.47 -10.15 7.54
N ARG A 189 -14.77 -11.06 8.48
CA ARG A 189 -14.71 -12.49 8.21
C ARG A 189 -15.92 -12.85 7.35
N PHE A 190 -15.72 -13.74 6.38
CA PHE A 190 -16.80 -14.31 5.57
C PHE A 190 -16.96 -15.79 5.86
N GLU A 191 -18.18 -16.32 5.78
CA GLU A 191 -18.43 -17.74 5.96
C GLU A 191 -17.91 -18.55 4.77
N ASP A 192 -18.22 -18.09 3.55
CA ASP A 192 -17.80 -18.66 2.28
C ASP A 192 -17.91 -17.60 1.16
N LEU A 193 -17.79 -18.03 -0.10
CA LEU A 193 -17.91 -17.15 -1.26
C LEU A 193 -19.33 -16.58 -1.41
N GLU A 194 -20.37 -17.34 -1.06
CA GLU A 194 -21.75 -16.87 -1.17
C GLU A 194 -22.01 -15.73 -0.18
N ASP A 195 -21.57 -15.87 1.08
CA ASP A 195 -21.62 -14.79 2.07
C ASP A 195 -20.84 -13.54 1.61
N TYR A 196 -19.65 -13.74 1.03
CA TYR A 196 -18.85 -12.65 0.47
C TYR A 196 -19.61 -11.87 -0.60
N GLU A 197 -20.18 -12.57 -1.58
CA GLU A 197 -20.89 -11.95 -2.70
C GLU A 197 -22.19 -11.28 -2.27
N GLN A 198 -22.98 -11.94 -1.41
CA GLN A 198 -24.24 -11.38 -0.90
C GLN A 198 -24.00 -10.08 -0.12
N ARG A 199 -22.97 -10.04 0.73
CA ARG A 199 -22.66 -8.85 1.52
C ARG A 199 -22.15 -7.69 0.68
N ILE A 200 -21.35 -7.96 -0.34
CA ILE A 200 -20.93 -6.93 -1.30
C ILE A 200 -22.11 -6.40 -2.09
N ALA A 201 -22.97 -7.29 -2.61
CA ALA A 201 -24.18 -6.90 -3.33
C ALA A 201 -25.09 -6.02 -2.44
N ALA A 202 -25.24 -6.35 -1.16
CA ALA A 202 -26.01 -5.55 -0.21
C ALA A 202 -25.39 -4.16 0.04
N LEU A 203 -24.06 -4.07 0.15
CA LEU A 203 -23.35 -2.79 0.30
C LEU A 203 -23.53 -1.90 -0.93
N VAL A 204 -23.42 -2.44 -2.14
CA VAL A 204 -23.67 -1.72 -3.39
C VAL A 204 -25.14 -1.30 -3.50
N ALA A 205 -26.08 -2.19 -3.17
CA ALA A 205 -27.51 -1.91 -3.21
C ALA A 205 -27.94 -0.81 -2.20
N SER A 206 -27.17 -0.60 -1.13
CA SER A 206 -27.40 0.50 -0.19
C SER A 206 -27.14 1.90 -0.78
N ALA A 207 -26.52 1.98 -1.97
CA ALA A 207 -26.04 3.20 -2.62
C ALA A 207 -25.00 4.01 -1.82
N THR A 208 -24.53 3.48 -0.69
CA THR A 208 -23.43 4.04 0.11
C THR A 208 -22.10 4.00 -0.66
N VAL A 209 -21.91 2.94 -1.45
CA VAL A 209 -20.82 2.78 -2.43
C VAL A 209 -21.43 2.59 -3.81
N ALA A 210 -20.80 3.13 -4.86
CA ALA A 210 -21.31 3.09 -6.23
C ALA A 210 -21.11 1.72 -6.90
N ASP A 211 -19.98 1.09 -6.59
CA ASP A 211 -19.56 -0.21 -7.07
C ASP A 211 -18.66 -0.85 -6.01
N ALA A 212 -18.31 -2.12 -6.19
CA ALA A 212 -17.47 -2.83 -5.24
C ALA A 212 -16.00 -2.34 -5.28
N GLY A 213 -15.61 -1.60 -6.33
CA GLY A 213 -14.35 -0.88 -6.42
C GLY A 213 -14.20 0.22 -5.35
N GLN A 214 -15.31 0.70 -4.78
CA GLN A 214 -15.36 1.63 -3.63
C GLN A 214 -15.39 0.91 -2.27
N LEU A 215 -15.13 -0.39 -2.22
CA LEU A 215 -14.83 -1.10 -0.97
C LEU A 215 -13.38 -0.83 -0.59
N TYR A 216 -13.19 0.09 0.35
CA TYR A 216 -11.91 0.56 0.86
C TYR A 216 -11.32 -0.36 1.93
N TRP A 217 -11.51 -1.67 1.74
CA TRP A 217 -10.95 -2.68 2.62
C TRP A 217 -9.44 -2.81 2.43
N GLN A 218 -8.76 -3.07 3.54
CA GLN A 218 -7.31 -3.22 3.62
C GLN A 218 -6.80 -4.48 2.88
N ALA A 219 -7.70 -5.41 2.56
CA ALA A 219 -7.52 -6.45 1.54
C ALA A 219 -8.90 -6.89 1.01
N ARG A 220 -8.97 -7.34 -0.24
CA ARG A 220 -10.21 -7.82 -0.88
C ARG A 220 -9.91 -8.76 -2.05
N LEU A 221 -10.92 -9.48 -2.53
CA LEU A 221 -10.84 -10.05 -3.87
C LEU A 221 -11.00 -8.94 -4.89
N SER A 222 -10.11 -8.91 -5.87
CA SER A 222 -10.19 -7.93 -6.94
C SER A 222 -11.34 -8.30 -7.90
N GLU A 223 -12.11 -7.30 -8.34
CA GLU A 223 -13.17 -7.46 -9.34
C GLU A 223 -12.64 -7.65 -10.77
N ARG A 224 -11.48 -7.04 -11.06
CA ARG A 224 -10.93 -6.99 -12.42
C ARG A 224 -10.05 -8.20 -12.72
N TYR A 225 -9.25 -8.60 -11.74
CA TYR A 225 -8.27 -9.67 -11.85
C TYR A 225 -8.59 -10.81 -10.88
N PRO A 226 -8.33 -12.09 -11.25
CA PRO A 226 -8.55 -13.26 -10.39
C PRO A 226 -7.49 -13.35 -9.28
N THR A 227 -7.50 -12.36 -8.39
CA THR A 227 -6.44 -12.11 -7.41
C THR A 227 -7.03 -11.72 -6.06
N LEU A 228 -6.29 -12.04 -5.01
CA LEU A 228 -6.40 -11.37 -3.74
C LEU A 228 -5.54 -10.10 -3.79
N GLU A 229 -6.12 -8.97 -3.41
CA GLU A 229 -5.49 -7.67 -3.46
C GLU A 229 -5.29 -7.15 -2.02
N VAL A 230 -4.03 -6.97 -1.61
CA VAL A 230 -3.65 -6.40 -0.30
C VAL A 230 -3.34 -4.92 -0.48
N ARG A 231 -4.08 -4.05 0.21
CA ARG A 231 -4.08 -2.58 0.00
C ARG A 231 -3.70 -1.76 1.24
N CYS A 232 -3.35 -2.45 2.32
CA CYS A 232 -3.11 -1.84 3.63
C CYS A 232 -1.81 -1.04 3.72
N MET A 233 -0.91 -1.20 2.75
CA MET A 233 0.45 -0.68 2.84
C MET A 233 0.53 0.74 2.28
N ASP A 234 1.36 1.55 2.93
CA ASP A 234 1.84 2.82 2.40
C ASP A 234 2.77 2.54 1.20
N VAL A 235 2.89 3.45 0.23
CA VAL A 235 3.95 3.37 -0.80
C VAL A 235 5.33 3.44 -0.14
N GLN A 236 6.33 2.72 -0.67
CA GLN A 236 7.66 2.62 -0.06
C GLN A 236 8.67 3.59 -0.66
N LEU A 237 9.54 4.19 0.17
CA LEU A 237 10.61 5.07 -0.31
C LEU A 237 11.50 4.37 -1.35
N ARG A 238 11.88 3.11 -1.08
CA ARG A 238 12.74 2.31 -1.96
C ARG A 238 11.98 1.19 -2.65
N ALA A 239 12.39 0.89 -3.87
CA ALA A 239 11.81 -0.21 -4.64
C ALA A 239 12.08 -1.59 -3.99
N ASP A 240 13.25 -1.77 -3.39
CA ASP A 240 13.60 -3.04 -2.75
C ASP A 240 12.74 -3.31 -1.49
N ASP A 241 12.38 -2.28 -0.71
CA ASP A 241 11.39 -2.40 0.38
C ASP A 241 10.01 -2.83 -0.15
N ALA A 242 9.58 -2.30 -1.30
CA ALA A 242 8.36 -2.74 -1.97
C ALA A 242 8.45 -4.22 -2.42
N VAL A 243 9.57 -4.65 -2.98
CA VAL A 243 9.82 -6.05 -3.37
C VAL A 243 9.78 -6.98 -2.15
N MET A 244 10.39 -6.58 -1.03
CA MET A 244 10.32 -7.33 0.22
C MET A 244 8.87 -7.55 0.67
N LEU A 245 8.07 -6.47 0.71
CA LEU A 245 6.67 -6.53 1.10
C LEU A 245 5.84 -7.39 0.15
N ALA A 246 6.08 -7.29 -1.17
CA ALA A 246 5.44 -8.15 -2.17
C ALA A 246 5.77 -9.64 -1.93
N GLY A 247 7.03 -9.95 -1.59
CA GLY A 247 7.47 -11.30 -1.22
C GLY A 247 6.78 -11.83 0.04
N ILE A 248 6.64 -10.98 1.06
CA ILE A 248 5.93 -11.34 2.30
C ILE A 248 4.44 -11.59 2.01
N VAL A 249 3.78 -10.72 1.23
CA VAL A 249 2.37 -10.90 0.85
C VAL A 249 2.17 -12.17 0.04
N ARG A 250 3.05 -12.45 -0.94
CA ARG A 250 3.04 -13.71 -1.69
C ARG A 250 3.16 -14.91 -0.76
N ALA A 251 4.09 -14.87 0.18
CA ALA A 251 4.36 -15.97 1.08
C ALA A 251 3.23 -16.18 2.11
N LEU A 252 2.60 -15.11 2.59
CA LEU A 252 1.38 -15.18 3.41
C LEU A 252 0.23 -15.84 2.65
N ALA A 253 -0.04 -15.39 1.43
CA ALA A 253 -1.12 -15.95 0.61
C ALA A 253 -0.88 -17.43 0.28
N ALA A 254 0.34 -17.80 -0.11
CA ALA A 254 0.73 -19.19 -0.36
C ALA A 254 0.59 -20.08 0.89
N THR A 255 1.01 -19.57 2.05
CA THR A 255 0.89 -20.27 3.33
C THR A 255 -0.58 -20.50 3.66
N ALA A 256 -1.42 -19.47 3.52
CA ALA A 256 -2.86 -19.58 3.73
C ALA A 256 -3.55 -20.54 2.74
N ILE A 257 -3.10 -20.62 1.48
CA ILE A 257 -3.58 -21.63 0.51
C ILE A 257 -3.24 -23.05 1.00
N ARG A 258 -2.02 -23.27 1.49
CA ARG A 258 -1.62 -24.58 2.04
C ARG A 258 -2.43 -24.94 3.27
N GLU A 259 -2.56 -24.01 4.21
CA GLU A 259 -3.35 -24.17 5.43
C GLU A 259 -4.82 -24.47 5.15
N GLN A 260 -5.41 -23.83 4.13
CA GLN A 260 -6.77 -24.13 3.69
C GLN A 260 -6.90 -25.58 3.19
N LYS A 261 -5.95 -26.06 2.37
CA LYS A 261 -5.93 -27.44 1.86
C LYS A 261 -5.74 -28.47 2.97
N GLU A 262 -4.94 -28.12 3.97
CA GLU A 262 -4.64 -28.96 5.14
C GLU A 262 -5.71 -28.86 6.24
N ALA A 263 -6.77 -28.07 6.01
CA ALA A 263 -7.83 -27.80 6.98
C ALA A 263 -7.32 -27.27 8.33
N VAL A 264 -6.23 -26.49 8.31
CA VAL A 264 -5.74 -25.75 9.48
C VAL A 264 -6.80 -24.71 9.87
N PRO A 265 -7.20 -24.64 11.16
CA PRO A 265 -8.17 -23.66 11.63
C PRO A 265 -7.72 -22.22 11.37
N GLU A 266 -8.67 -21.34 11.06
CA GLU A 266 -8.40 -19.90 10.93
C GLU A 266 -7.89 -19.31 12.25
N PRO A 267 -6.95 -18.35 12.22
CA PRO A 267 -6.54 -17.62 13.41
C PRO A 267 -7.74 -16.93 14.09
N ALA A 268 -7.90 -17.19 15.39
CA ALA A 268 -8.98 -16.61 16.18
C ALA A 268 -8.54 -15.23 16.73
N CYS A 269 -8.99 -14.16 16.07
CA CYS A 269 -8.86 -12.79 16.57
C CYS A 269 -10.23 -12.10 16.53
N PRO A 270 -10.78 -11.67 17.69
CA PRO A 270 -12.00 -10.89 17.74
C PRO A 270 -11.93 -9.66 16.83
N PRO A 271 -13.01 -9.31 16.10
CA PRO A 271 -12.99 -8.23 15.13
C PRO A 271 -12.65 -6.87 15.76
N GLU A 272 -13.06 -6.61 17.00
CA GLU A 272 -12.75 -5.38 17.74
C GLU A 272 -11.24 -5.27 18.03
N LEU A 273 -10.60 -6.39 18.39
CA LEU A 273 -9.16 -6.42 18.61
C LEU A 273 -8.38 -6.26 17.31
N LEU A 274 -8.86 -6.85 16.21
CA LEU A 274 -8.22 -6.68 14.91
C LEU A 274 -8.32 -5.22 14.43
N GLN A 275 -9.48 -4.58 14.62
CA GLN A 275 -9.66 -3.15 14.32
C GLN A 275 -8.75 -2.26 15.18
N ALA A 276 -8.63 -2.57 16.48
CA ALA A 276 -7.68 -1.89 17.36
C ALA A 276 -6.23 -2.11 16.91
N ALA A 277 -5.90 -3.31 16.42
CA ALA A 277 -4.56 -3.64 15.93
C ALA A 277 -4.18 -2.79 14.70
N MET A 278 -5.09 -2.60 13.74
CA MET A 278 -4.82 -1.73 12.58
C MET A 278 -4.57 -0.28 13.01
N TRP A 279 -5.39 0.25 13.91
CA TRP A 279 -5.18 1.62 14.41
C TRP A 279 -3.85 1.73 15.17
N HIS A 280 -3.52 0.73 16.01
CA HIS A 280 -2.27 0.69 16.78
C HIS A 280 -1.05 0.65 15.85
N ALA A 281 -1.09 -0.20 14.82
CA ALA A 281 -0.07 -0.28 13.78
C ALA A 281 0.08 1.05 13.03
N ALA A 282 -1.03 1.68 12.62
CA ALA A 282 -1.00 2.99 11.97
C ALA A 282 -0.33 4.05 12.86
N ARG A 283 -0.64 4.04 14.17
CA ARG A 283 -0.15 5.04 15.11
C ARG A 283 1.32 4.87 15.46
N HIS A 284 1.78 3.63 15.64
CA HIS A 284 3.08 3.34 16.24
C HIS A 284 4.11 2.72 15.31
N GLY A 285 3.70 2.22 14.13
CA GLY A 285 4.61 1.48 13.24
C GLY A 285 5.28 0.33 14.00
N LEU A 286 6.59 0.17 13.82
CA LEU A 286 7.41 -0.83 14.53
C LEU A 286 8.03 -0.31 15.83
N GLY A 287 7.75 0.94 16.23
CA GLY A 287 8.47 1.60 17.34
C GLY A 287 8.12 1.10 18.75
N THR A 288 7.07 0.29 18.90
CA THR A 288 6.61 -0.17 20.21
C THR A 288 6.15 -1.64 20.19
N THR A 289 4.92 -1.89 20.61
CA THR A 289 4.25 -3.19 20.57
C THR A 289 3.41 -3.30 19.30
N LEU A 290 3.15 -4.52 18.88
CA LEU A 290 2.08 -4.86 17.94
C LEU A 290 1.10 -5.80 18.61
N ILE A 291 -0.11 -5.89 18.07
CA ILE A 291 -1.07 -6.92 18.45
C ILE A 291 -0.81 -8.13 17.55
N ASP A 292 -0.44 -9.27 18.15
CA ASP A 292 -0.14 -10.51 17.45
C ASP A 292 -1.40 -11.10 16.76
N PRO A 293 -1.25 -12.07 15.83
CA PRO A 293 -2.39 -12.68 15.14
C PRO A 293 -3.44 -13.33 16.05
N GLY A 294 -3.10 -13.62 17.30
CA GLY A 294 -4.02 -14.13 18.33
C GLY A 294 -4.63 -13.03 19.20
N GLY A 295 -4.45 -11.75 18.86
CA GLY A 295 -5.04 -10.61 19.55
C GLY A 295 -4.29 -10.16 20.81
N ARG A 296 -3.02 -10.55 21.00
CA ARG A 296 -2.24 -10.18 22.21
C ARG A 296 -1.15 -9.16 21.92
N PRO A 297 -0.95 -8.15 22.79
CA PRO A 297 0.17 -7.23 22.65
C PRO A 297 1.51 -7.95 22.84
N ARG A 298 2.45 -7.71 21.92
CA ARG A 298 3.81 -8.26 21.90
C ARG A 298 4.78 -7.17 21.41
N PRO A 299 6.07 -7.20 21.79
CA PRO A 299 7.08 -6.38 21.12
C PRO A 299 7.02 -6.55 19.59
N ALA A 300 7.18 -5.46 18.84
CA ALA A 300 7.09 -5.52 17.37
C ALA A 300 8.05 -6.57 16.77
N GLY A 301 9.29 -6.64 17.27
CA GLY A 301 10.27 -7.65 16.85
C GLY A 301 9.80 -9.09 17.05
N ASP A 302 9.07 -9.39 18.11
CA ASP A 302 8.52 -10.74 18.37
C ASP A 302 7.40 -11.10 17.38
N VAL A 303 6.59 -10.12 16.98
CA VAL A 303 5.54 -10.32 15.96
C VAL A 303 6.17 -10.50 14.58
N LEU A 304 7.22 -9.75 14.26
CA LEU A 304 7.99 -9.91 13.02
C LEU A 304 8.69 -11.28 12.97
N ALA A 305 9.23 -11.75 14.09
CA ALA A 305 9.80 -13.10 14.18
C ALA A 305 8.73 -14.19 13.96
N GLN A 306 7.53 -14.01 14.52
CA GLN A 306 6.40 -14.92 14.27
C GLN A 306 5.98 -14.91 12.80
N LEU A 307 5.88 -13.73 12.18
CA LEU A 307 5.59 -13.60 10.75
C LEU A 307 6.64 -14.33 9.91
N ALA A 308 7.93 -14.05 10.15
CA ALA A 308 9.03 -14.66 9.43
C ALA A 308 9.02 -16.19 9.57
N GLN A 309 8.80 -16.71 10.78
CA GLN A 309 8.68 -18.15 11.02
C GLN A 309 7.48 -18.76 10.29
N HIS A 310 6.34 -18.07 10.27
CA HIS A 310 5.12 -18.53 9.63
C HIS A 310 5.27 -18.67 8.10
N ILE A 311 5.97 -17.72 7.46
CA ILE A 311 6.15 -17.71 5.99
C ILE A 311 7.44 -18.39 5.50
N ALA A 312 8.40 -18.68 6.39
CA ALA A 312 9.70 -19.25 6.04
C ALA A 312 9.65 -20.49 5.13
N PRO A 313 8.74 -21.48 5.33
CA PRO A 313 8.67 -22.63 4.44
C PRO A 313 8.38 -22.26 2.98
N VAL A 314 7.49 -21.28 2.75
CA VAL A 314 7.16 -20.84 1.39
C VAL A 314 8.28 -20.01 0.79
N LEU A 315 8.90 -19.12 1.58
CA LEU A 315 10.05 -18.33 1.11
C LEU A 315 11.19 -19.23 0.64
N ALA A 316 11.46 -20.33 1.35
CA ALA A 316 12.45 -21.32 0.96
C ALA A 316 12.07 -22.05 -0.34
N GLU A 317 10.81 -22.47 -0.48
CA GLU A 317 10.30 -23.17 -1.68
C GLU A 317 10.40 -22.30 -2.94
N HIS A 318 10.06 -21.01 -2.84
CA HIS A 318 10.07 -20.08 -3.97
C HIS A 318 11.45 -19.42 -4.18
N GLY A 319 12.39 -19.63 -3.26
CA GLY A 319 13.70 -19.00 -3.27
C GLY A 319 13.68 -17.50 -2.95
N ASP A 320 12.58 -16.98 -2.41
CA ASP A 320 12.36 -15.55 -2.10
C ASP A 320 13.15 -15.06 -0.90
N GLY A 321 13.64 -15.96 -0.04
CA GLY A 321 14.43 -15.59 1.13
C GLY A 321 15.63 -14.69 0.80
N ARG A 322 16.21 -14.82 -0.40
CA ARG A 322 17.31 -13.96 -0.89
C ARG A 322 16.92 -12.48 -1.02
N HIS A 323 15.65 -12.20 -1.32
CA HIS A 323 15.10 -10.85 -1.44
C HIS A 323 14.52 -10.36 -0.13
N VAL A 324 13.90 -11.25 0.66
CA VAL A 324 13.16 -10.86 1.86
C VAL A 324 14.06 -10.72 3.08
N ASP A 325 14.92 -11.71 3.37
CA ASP A 325 15.62 -11.79 4.66
C ASP A 325 16.59 -10.61 4.91
N PRO A 326 17.44 -10.21 3.94
CA PRO A 326 18.35 -9.08 4.15
C PRO A 326 17.61 -7.76 4.40
N LEU A 327 16.47 -7.57 3.73
CA LEU A 327 15.66 -6.36 3.82
C LEU A 327 14.85 -6.32 5.11
N LEU A 328 14.37 -7.46 5.61
CA LEU A 328 13.75 -7.55 6.93
C LEU A 328 14.75 -7.19 8.04
N HIS A 329 16.00 -7.66 7.94
CA HIS A 329 17.06 -7.25 8.86
C HIS A 329 17.39 -5.76 8.77
N ARG A 330 17.36 -5.18 7.57
CA ARG A 330 17.54 -3.73 7.38
C ARG A 330 16.40 -2.95 8.03
N LEU A 331 15.15 -3.35 7.82
CA LEU A 331 13.97 -2.73 8.42
C LEU A 331 14.05 -2.73 9.96
N LEU A 332 14.40 -3.86 10.56
CA LEU A 332 14.58 -3.98 12.02
C LEU A 332 15.70 -3.09 12.58
N ARG A 333 16.72 -2.79 11.77
CA ARG A 333 17.87 -1.96 12.17
C ARG A 333 17.65 -0.47 11.93
N GLN A 334 17.00 -0.12 10.83
CA GLN A 334 16.89 1.26 10.34
C GLN A 334 15.53 1.90 10.63
N GLY A 335 14.53 1.09 11.01
CA GLY A 335 13.15 1.54 11.14
C GLY A 335 12.44 1.63 9.79
N THR A 336 11.18 2.05 9.82
CA THR A 336 10.34 2.19 8.63
C THR A 336 10.63 3.49 7.88
N GLY A 337 9.97 3.71 6.74
CA GLY A 337 10.03 4.98 6.03
C GLY A 337 9.65 6.17 6.92
N ALA A 338 8.65 6.00 7.79
CA ALA A 338 8.25 7.01 8.76
C ALA A 338 9.35 7.38 9.77
N ASP A 339 10.08 6.38 10.29
CA ASP A 339 11.19 6.61 11.23
C ASP A 339 12.33 7.39 10.55
N ARG A 340 12.66 6.99 9.32
CA ARG A 340 13.71 7.63 8.52
C ARG A 340 13.35 9.07 8.17
N GLN A 341 12.12 9.33 7.73
CA GLN A 341 11.63 10.68 7.45
C GLN A 341 11.70 11.59 8.69
N ARG A 342 11.29 11.10 9.87
CA ARG A 342 11.40 11.86 11.13
C ARG A 342 12.84 12.18 11.51
N HIS A 343 13.74 11.21 11.36
CA HIS A 343 15.16 11.39 11.65
C HIS A 343 15.77 12.48 10.76
N VAL A 344 15.51 12.43 9.46
CA VAL A 344 15.99 13.43 8.49
C VAL A 344 15.44 14.82 8.79
N LEU A 345 14.14 14.93 9.09
CA LEU A 345 13.54 16.22 9.46
C LEU A 345 14.18 16.81 10.72
N ALA A 346 14.47 15.99 11.72
CA ALA A 346 15.09 16.43 12.97
C ALA A 346 16.52 16.95 12.78
N GLU A 347 17.28 16.38 11.82
CA GLU A 347 18.66 16.78 11.56
C GLU A 347 18.79 17.96 10.59
N GLY A 348 17.98 17.99 9.53
CA GLY A 348 18.15 18.92 8.41
C GLY A 348 16.93 19.79 8.10
N GLY A 349 15.84 19.67 8.85
CA GLY A 349 14.60 20.41 8.61
C GLY A 349 13.90 19.99 7.32
N LEU A 350 12.89 20.77 6.94
CA LEU A 350 12.00 20.45 5.83
C LEU A 350 12.71 20.30 4.47
N PRO A 351 13.68 21.16 4.08
CA PRO A 351 14.40 20.97 2.82
C PRO A 351 15.09 19.61 2.73
N ALA A 352 15.76 19.18 3.81
CA ALA A 352 16.42 17.88 3.85
C ALA A 352 15.42 16.71 3.75
N LEU A 353 14.23 16.84 4.35
CA LEU A 353 13.16 15.84 4.23
C LEU A 353 12.69 15.69 2.77
N ILE A 354 12.44 16.81 2.09
CA ILE A 354 11.99 16.80 0.69
C ILE A 354 13.08 16.20 -0.23
N ASP A 355 14.33 16.65 -0.08
CA ASP A 355 15.46 16.09 -0.82
C ASP A 355 15.64 14.59 -0.57
N PHE A 356 15.46 14.15 0.67
CA PHE A 356 15.53 12.75 1.04
C PHE A 356 14.44 11.90 0.38
N ILE A 357 13.17 12.34 0.44
CA ILE A 357 12.05 11.61 -0.18
C ILE A 357 12.27 11.50 -1.69
N ILE A 358 12.59 12.60 -2.36
CA ILE A 358 12.83 12.64 -3.81
C ILE A 358 14.04 11.77 -4.18
N GLY A 359 15.14 11.92 -3.43
CA GLY A 359 16.39 11.19 -3.66
C GLY A 359 16.19 9.68 -3.51
N GLU A 360 15.53 9.22 -2.46
CA GLU A 360 15.27 7.80 -2.23
C GLU A 360 14.31 7.21 -3.27
N THR A 361 13.32 7.99 -3.72
CA THR A 361 12.38 7.56 -4.77
C THR A 361 13.10 7.27 -6.09
N ALA A 362 14.13 8.04 -6.42
CA ALA A 362 14.89 7.92 -7.67
C ALA A 362 16.13 6.99 -7.60
N SER A 363 16.66 6.71 -6.40
CA SER A 363 17.98 6.09 -6.21
C SER A 363 17.98 4.56 -6.13
N THR A 364 16.83 3.90 -6.23
CA THR A 364 16.75 2.44 -6.20
C THR A 364 15.97 1.94 -7.37
#